data_AF-A0A7C0UG39-F1
#
_entry.id   AF-A0A7C0UG39-F1
#
_cell.length_a   1.000
_cell.length_b   1.000
_cell.length_c   1.000
_cell.angle_alpha   90.00
_cell.angle_beta   90.00
_cell.angle_gamma   90.00
#
_symmetry.space_group_name_H-M   'P 1'
#
loop_
_entity.id
_entity.type
_entity.pdbx_description
1 polymer ?
#
loop_
_entity_poly.entity_id
_entity_poly.type
_entity_poly.pdbx_seq_one_letter_code
_entity_poly.pdbx_strand_id
1 'polypeptide(L)'
;MSKERLALKGRLIDKKKDYREAVRRADSLIITIRDIIDPYEEDFTDLDLARSQVAMNDLCKLKKEARDLKEQIDRMERDLNG
;
A
#
# COMPACT_ATOMS: atom_id res chain seq x y z
N MET A 1 31.26 5.66 10.41
CA MET A 1 29.86 5.38 10.80
C MET A 1 29.85 4.16 11.71
N SER A 2 29.07 4.14 12.80
CA SER A 2 28.95 2.93 13.64
C SER A 2 28.25 1.79 12.88
N LYS A 3 28.59 0.54 13.22
CA LYS A 3 27.96 -0.65 12.62
C LYS A 3 26.44 -0.64 12.80
N GLU A 4 25.96 -0.15 13.95
CA GLU A 4 24.54 0.00 14.25
C GLU A 4 23.84 0.99 13.32
N ARG A 5 24.46 2.14 13.04
CA ARG A 5 23.91 3.15 12.11
C ARG A 5 23.81 2.60 10.69
N LEU A 6 24.77 1.77 10.28
CA LEU A 6 24.76 1.11 8.97
C LEU A 6 23.64 0.06 8.88
N ALA A 7 23.45 -0.74 9.94
CA ALA A 7 22.35 -1.71 10.02
C ALA A 7 20.95 -1.05 10.04
N LEU A 8 20.81 0.10 10.73
CA LEU A 8 19.56 0.88 10.71
C LEU A 8 19.24 1.42 9.31
N LYS A 9 20.24 1.94 8.60
CA LYS A 9 20.08 2.38 7.20
C LYS A 9 19.65 1.24 6.28
N GLY A 10 20.24 0.05 6.43
CA GLY A 10 19.84 -1.14 5.67
C GLY A 10 18.36 -1.48 5.87
N ARG A 11 17.94 -1.61 7.13
CA ARG A 11 16.53 -1.87 7.47
C ARG A 11 15.57 -0.79 6.94
N LEU A 12 15.98 0.48 6.97
CA LEU A 12 15.17 1.58 6.43
C LEU A 12 14.99 1.45 4.90
N ILE A 13 16.03 1.06 4.17
CA ILE A 13 15.95 0.83 2.72
C ILE A 13 14.96 -0.28 2.40
N ASP A 14 15.01 -1.38 3.16
CA ASP A 14 14.10 -2.51 2.98
C ASP A 14 12.65 -2.09 3.23
N LYS A 15 12.37 -1.40 4.35
CA LYS A 15 11.01 -0.89 4.64
C LYS A 15 10.49 0.07 3.57
N LYS A 16 11.34 0.94 3.03
CA LYS A 16 10.98 1.82 1.90
C LYS A 16 10.73 1.04 0.60
N LYS A 17 11.39 -0.09 0.39
CA LYS A 17 11.10 -0.98 -0.73
C LYS A 17 9.73 -1.62 -0.57
N ASP A 18 9.45 -2.18 0.61
CA ASP A 18 8.14 -2.81 0.93
C ASP A 18 7.00 -1.81 0.77
N TYR A 19 7.18 -0.58 1.24
CA TYR A 19 6.18 0.48 1.08
C TYR A 19 5.91 0.81 -0.39
N ARG A 20 6.97 0.93 -1.22
CA ARG A 20 6.81 1.16 -2.68
C ARG A 20 6.09 0.01 -3.37
N GLU A 21 6.32 -1.23 -2.94
CA GLU A 21 5.59 -2.38 -3.44
C GLU A 21 4.11 -2.35 -3.03
N ALA A 22 3.81 -1.95 -1.79
CA ALA A 22 2.43 -1.73 -1.36
C ALA A 22 1.72 -0.65 -2.19
N VAL A 23 2.41 0.45 -2.54
CA VAL A 23 1.85 1.49 -3.43
C VAL A 23 1.49 0.91 -4.80
N ARG A 24 2.40 0.16 -5.44
CA ARG A 24 2.12 -0.44 -6.75
C ARG A 24 0.95 -1.42 -6.71
N ARG A 25 0.86 -2.22 -5.65
CA ARG A 25 -0.27 -3.14 -5.44
C ARG A 25 -1.58 -2.37 -5.25
N ALA A 26 -1.55 -1.24 -4.53
CA ALA A 26 -2.72 -0.39 -4.35
C ALA A 26 -3.19 0.22 -5.69
N ASP A 27 -2.27 0.69 -6.53
CA ASP A 27 -2.60 1.23 -7.85
C ASP A 27 -3.31 0.17 -8.72
N SER A 28 -2.81 -1.06 -8.74
CA SER A 28 -3.42 -2.17 -9.47
C SER A 28 -4.83 -2.50 -8.97
N LEU A 29 -5.04 -2.52 -7.65
CA LEU A 29 -6.36 -2.74 -7.06
C LEU A 29 -7.33 -1.61 -7.39
N ILE A 30 -6.87 -0.35 -7.35
CA ILE A 30 -7.70 0.81 -7.69
C ILE A 30 -8.15 0.75 -9.15
N ILE A 31 -7.25 0.40 -10.07
CA ILE A 31 -7.60 0.20 -11.49
C ILE A 31 -8.65 -0.90 -11.61
N THR A 32 -8.42 -2.05 -10.98
CA THR A 32 -9.35 -3.18 -11.02
C THR A 32 -10.73 -2.81 -10.50
N ILE A 33 -10.82 -2.06 -9.40
CA ILE A 33 -12.10 -1.62 -8.82
C ILE A 33 -12.82 -0.66 -9.78
N ARG A 34 -12.09 0.25 -10.43
CA ARG A 34 -12.66 1.19 -11.42
C ARG A 34 -13.15 0.48 -12.67
N ASP A 35 -12.45 -0.55 -13.11
CA ASP A 35 -12.86 -1.37 -14.26
C ASP A 35 -14.13 -2.18 -13.96
N ILE A 36 -14.33 -2.58 -12.69
CA ILE A 36 -15.53 -3.32 -12.27
C ILE A 36 -16.71 -2.38 -12.01
N ILE A 37 -16.47 -1.25 -11.33
CA ILE A 37 -17.48 -0.23 -11.05
C ILE A 37 -17.41 0.82 -12.16
N ASP A 38 -17.80 0.44 -13.37
CA ASP A 38 -17.89 1.36 -14.49
C ASP A 38 -19.07 2.34 -14.25
N PRO A 39 -18.81 3.65 -14.08
CA PRO A 39 -19.88 4.63 -13.90
C PRO A 39 -20.75 4.83 -15.15
N TYR A 40 -20.37 4.29 -16.30
CA TYR A 40 -21.11 4.36 -17.55
C TYR A 40 -21.96 3.12 -17.82
N GLU A 41 -21.93 2.12 -16.93
CA GLU A 41 -22.86 1.00 -17.01
C GLU A 41 -24.30 1.50 -16.82
N GLU A 42 -25.17 1.21 -17.79
CA GLU A 42 -26.55 1.70 -17.82
C GLU A 42 -27.44 0.87 -16.88
N ASP A 43 -27.16 -0.43 -16.75
CA ASP A 43 -27.85 -1.33 -15.84
C ASP A 43 -26.97 -1.71 -14.64
N PHE A 44 -27.20 -1.05 -13.50
CA PHE A 44 -26.42 -1.30 -12.28
C PHE A 44 -26.50 -2.75 -11.76
N THR A 45 -27.45 -3.55 -12.23
CA THR A 45 -27.58 -4.96 -11.85
C THR A 45 -26.54 -5.86 -12.53
N ASP A 46 -25.90 -5.38 -13.59
CA ASP A 46 -24.83 -6.09 -14.31
C ASP A 46 -23.44 -5.88 -13.68
N LEU A 47 -23.31 -4.95 -12.72
CA LEU A 47 -22.05 -4.71 -12.01
C LEU A 47 -21.63 -5.93 -11.16
N ASP A 48 -20.41 -6.41 -11.34
CA ASP A 48 -19.81 -7.48 -10.53
C ASP A 48 -19.37 -6.97 -9.14
N LEU A 49 -20.36 -6.62 -8.31
CA LEU A 49 -20.13 -6.07 -6.98
C LEU A 49 -19.41 -7.04 -6.04
N ALA A 50 -19.58 -8.35 -6.25
CA ALA A 50 -18.90 -9.37 -5.45
C ALA A 50 -17.38 -9.32 -5.67
N ARG A 51 -16.95 -9.28 -6.94
CA ARG A 51 -15.52 -9.15 -7.26
C ARG A 51 -14.96 -7.80 -6.83
N SER A 52 -15.74 -6.71 -6.99
CA SER A 52 -15.34 -5.39 -6.52
C SER A 52 -15.15 -5.37 -5.00
N GLN A 53 -16.04 -6.01 -4.26
CA GLN A 53 -15.96 -6.11 -2.80
C GLN A 53 -14.69 -6.85 -2.35
N VAL A 54 -14.31 -7.94 -3.03
CA VAL A 54 -13.06 -8.64 -2.76
C VAL A 54 -11.85 -7.72 -2.96
N ALA A 55 -11.76 -7.06 -4.12
CA ALA A 55 -10.67 -6.13 -4.42
C ALA A 55 -10.60 -4.96 -3.44
N MET A 56 -11.76 -4.40 -3.05
CA MET A 56 -11.86 -3.33 -2.06
C MET A 56 -11.41 -3.78 -0.66
N ASN A 57 -11.78 -4.99 -0.25
CA ASN A 57 -11.34 -5.55 1.03
C ASN A 57 -9.81 -5.70 1.08
N ASP A 58 -9.21 -6.16 -0.01
CA ASP A 58 -7.76 -6.29 -0.09
C ASP A 58 -7.07 -4.92 -0.13
N LEU A 59 -7.64 -3.93 -0.82
CA LEU A 59 -7.16 -2.55 -0.77
C LEU A 59 -7.23 -1.98 0.65
N CYS A 60 -8.30 -2.26 1.39
CA CYS A 60 -8.45 -1.83 2.78
C CYS A 60 -7.40 -2.45 3.71
N LYS A 61 -7.08 -3.74 3.53
CA LYS A 61 -6.00 -4.41 4.27
C LYS A 61 -4.65 -3.81 3.93
N LEU A 62 -4.34 -3.67 2.64
CA LEU A 62 -3.10 -3.11 2.14
C LEU A 62 -2.87 -1.68 2.62
N LYS A 63 -3.94 -0.86 2.71
CA LYS A 63 -3.88 0.49 3.27
C LYS A 63 -3.42 0.49 4.73
N LYS A 64 -3.88 -0.46 5.55
CA LYS A 64 -3.44 -0.59 6.95
C LYS A 64 -1.95 -0.95 7.00
N GLU A 65 -1.53 -1.97 6.25
CA GLU A 65 -0.12 -2.38 6.16
C GLU A 65 0.79 -1.22 5.69
N ALA A 66 0.38 -0.50 4.65
CA ALA A 66 1.13 0.63 4.11
C ALA A 66 1.25 1.78 5.11
N ARG A 67 0.20 2.02 5.92
CA ARG A 67 0.24 3.01 7.00
C ARG A 67 1.25 2.61 8.07
N ASP A 68 1.23 1.35 8.50
CA ASP A 68 2.16 0.84 9.52
C ASP A 68 3.62 0.91 9.03
N LEU A 69 3.86 0.61 7.75
CA LEU A 69 5.17 0.76 7.12
C LEU A 69 5.63 2.22 7.11
N LYS A 70 4.74 3.15 6.75
CA LYS A 70 5.04 4.59 6.76
C LYS A 70 5.40 5.08 8.17
N GLU A 71 4.63 4.70 9.18
CA GLU A 71 4.90 5.06 10.58
C GLU A 71 6.22 4.44 11.11
N GLN A 72 6.60 3.25 10.63
CA GLN A 72 7.92 2.66 10.91
C GLN A 72 9.05 3.43 10.23
N ILE A 73 8.89 3.78 8.96
CA ILE A 73 9.85 4.58 8.19
C ILE A 73 10.09 5.93 8.88
N ASP A 74 9.02 6.66 9.22
CA ASP A 74 9.10 7.98 9.85
C ASP A 74 9.78 7.94 11.23
N ARG A 75 9.66 6.82 11.96
CA ARG A 75 10.40 6.60 13.22
C ARG A 75 11.89 6.38 12.96
N MET A 76 12.22 5.46 12.05
CA MET A 76 13.61 5.14 11.72
C MET A 76 14.37 6.31 11.10
N GLU A 77 13.70 7.16 10.33
CA GLU A 77 14.29 8.39 9.80
C GLU A 77 14.61 9.40 10.91
N ARG A 78 13.72 9.55 11.90
CA ARG A 78 13.99 10.39 13.08
C ARG A 78 15.18 9.85 13.88
N ASP A 79 15.23 8.55 14.13
CA ASP A 79 16.33 7.91 14.88
C ASP A 79 17.69 8.05 14.18
N LEU A 80 17.72 8.19 12.85
CA LEU A 80 18.95 8.35 12.06
C LEU A 80 19.42 9.80 11.93
N ASN A 81 18.52 10.76 12.12
CA ASN A 81 18.74 12.20 11.96
C ASN A 81 18.81 12.95 13.30
N GLY A 82 18.37 12.32 14.39
CA GLY A 82 18.57 12.77 15.77
C GLY A 82 19.97 12.53 16.30
#